data_AF-A0A538L681-F1
#
_entry.id   AF-A0A538L681-F1
#
_cell.length_a   1.000
_cell.length_b   1.000
_cell.length_c   1.000
_cell.angle_alpha   90.00
_cell.angle_beta   90.00
_cell.angle_gamma   90.00
#
_symmetry.space_group_name_H-M   'P 1'
#
loop_
_entity.id
_entity.type
_entity.pdbx_description
1 polymer ?
#
loop_
_entity_poly.entity_id
_entity_poly.type
_entity_poly.pdbx_seq_one_letter_code
_entity_poly.pdbx_strand_id
1 'polypeptide(L)' 'MPKTKTKADLEVELKALRDQLRRLVAHTEVLAVALRTEEAVPRADLDHAVAGLHALYAELEG' A
#
# COMPACT_ATOMS: atom_id res chain seq x y z
N MET A 1 -10.27 -32.20 2.42
CA MET A 1 -9.20 -31.90 1.44
C MET A 1 -9.13 -30.39 1.27
N PRO A 2 -7.97 -29.74 1.42
CA PRO A 2 -7.84 -28.32 1.09
C PRO A 2 -8.09 -28.15 -0.43
N LYS A 3 -8.98 -27.22 -0.81
CA LYS A 3 -9.21 -26.89 -2.22
C LYS A 3 -7.93 -26.27 -2.79
N THR A 4 -7.38 -26.88 -3.83
CA THR A 4 -6.25 -26.29 -4.57
C THR A 4 -6.75 -25.04 -5.28
N LYS A 5 -6.10 -23.89 -5.05
CA LYS A 5 -6.42 -22.64 -5.77
C LYS A 5 -6.27 -22.86 -7.27
N THR A 6 -7.22 -22.34 -8.04
CA THR A 6 -7.13 -22.38 -9.50
C THR A 6 -6.13 -21.34 -9.99
N LYS A 7 -5.69 -21.47 -11.25
CA LYS A 7 -4.85 -20.45 -11.89
C LYS A 7 -5.52 -19.06 -11.87
N ALA A 8 -6.83 -19.00 -12.09
CA ALA A 8 -7.58 -17.74 -12.07
C ALA A 8 -7.57 -17.10 -10.67
N ASP A 9 -7.74 -17.89 -9.61
CA ASP A 9 -7.66 -17.38 -8.23
C ASP A 9 -6.29 -16.76 -7.95
N LEU A 10 -5.22 -17.44 -8.38
CA LEU A 10 -3.85 -16.94 -8.22
C LEU A 10 -3.56 -15.67 -9.03
N GLU A 11 -4.13 -15.53 -10.23
CA GLU A 11 -3.99 -14.31 -11.05
C GLU A 11 -4.69 -13.11 -10.41
N VAL A 12 -5.86 -13.32 -9.79
CA VAL A 12 -6.58 -12.30 -9.04
C VAL A 12 -5.78 -11.88 -7.80
N GLU A 13 -5.26 -12.84 -7.04
CA GLU A 13 -4.42 -12.56 -5.86
C GLU A 13 -3.14 -11.81 -6.25
N LEU A 14 -2.48 -12.21 -7.34
CA LEU A 14 -1.28 -11.53 -7.84
C LEU A 14 -1.59 -10.09 -8.25
N LYS A 15 -2.74 -9.85 -8.89
CA LYS A 15 -3.17 -8.49 -9.23
C LYS A 15 -3.42 -7.66 -7.97
N ALA A 16 -4.13 -8.20 -7.00
CA ALA A 16 -4.39 -7.52 -5.73
C ALA A 16 -3.09 -7.16 -5.00
N LEU A 17 -2.14 -8.09 -4.92
CA LEU A 17 -0.82 -7.86 -4.33
C LEU A 17 -0.02 -6.78 -5.07
N ARG A 18 -0.07 -6.77 -6.42
CA ARG A 18 0.58 -5.72 -7.21
C ARG A 18 -0.02 -4.34 -6.96
N ASP A 19 -1.34 -4.26 -6.82
CA ASP A 19 -2.03 -3.00 -6.53
C ASP A 19 -1.77 -2.53 -5.09
N GLN A 20 -1.71 -3.44 -4.12
CA GLN A 20 -1.28 -3.14 -2.75
C GLN A 20 0.17 -2.64 -2.71
N LEU A 21 1.09 -3.32 -3.41
CA LEU A 21 2.49 -2.90 -3.49
C LEU A 21 2.64 -1.51 -4.13
N ARG A 22 1.90 -1.22 -5.21
CA ARG A 22 1.91 0.09 -5.85
C ARG A 22 1.45 1.19 -4.89
N ARG A 23 0.37 0.95 -4.14
CA ARG A 23 -0.13 1.91 -3.12
C ARG A 23 0.89 2.11 -1.99
N LEU A 24 1.50 1.03 -1.50
CA LEU A 24 2.55 1.09 -0.47
C LEU A 24 3.74 1.94 -0.92
N VAL A 25 4.21 1.74 -2.16
CA VAL A 25 5.31 2.53 -2.72
C VAL A 25 4.93 4.01 -2.80
N ALA A 26 3.74 4.33 -3.32
CA ALA A 26 3.31 5.72 -3.45
C ALA A 26 3.27 6.45 -2.09
N HIS A 27 2.71 5.83 -1.05
CA HIS A 27 2.66 6.46 0.28
C HIS A 27 4.04 6.56 0.93
N THR A 28 4.91 5.55 0.78
CA THR A 28 6.27 5.59 1.34
C THR A 28 7.18 6.59 0.62
N GLU A 29 6.99 6.84 -0.67
CA GLU A 29 7.70 7.90 -1.41
C GLU A 29 7.40 9.29 -0.84
N VAL A 30 6.13 9.58 -0.53
CA VAL A 30 5.73 10.85 0.13
C VAL A 30 6.45 11.02 1.46
N LEU A 31 6.45 9.97 2.30
CA LEU A 31 7.17 9.99 3.57
C LEU A 31 8.69 10.16 3.38
N ALA A 32 9.27 9.49 2.39
CA ALA A 32 10.71 9.58 2.10
C ALA A 32 11.12 10.97 1.60
N VAL A 33 10.24 11.69 0.89
CA VAL A 33 10.49 13.10 0.52
C VAL A 33 10.43 13.98 1.78
N ALA A 34 9.40 13.81 2.60
CA ALA A 34 9.24 14.59 3.83
C ALA A 34 10.39 14.38 4.84
N LEU A 35 10.92 13.15 4.96
CA LEU A 35 12.09 12.86 5.81
C LEU A 35 13.38 13.50 5.32
N ARG A 36 13.52 13.69 4.00
CA ARG A 36 14.69 14.36 3.41
C ARG A 36 14.58 15.87 3.49
N THR A 37 13.36 16.41 3.46
CA THR A 37 13.10 17.85 3.47
C THR A 37 11.72 18.08 4.08
N GLU A 38 11.68 18.49 5.36
CA GLU A 38 10.43 18.58 6.14
C GLU A 38 9.37 19.51 5.51
N GLU A 39 9.79 20.54 4.76
CA GLU A 39 8.88 21.50 4.12
C GLU A 39 8.52 21.14 2.67
N ALA A 40 9.08 20.06 2.11
CA ALA A 40 8.86 19.69 0.71
C ALA A 40 7.49 19.05 0.43
N VAL A 41 6.79 18.62 1.50
CA VAL A 41 5.50 17.93 1.39
C VAL A 41 4.47 18.68 2.23
N PRO A 42 3.33 19.11 1.64
CA PRO A 42 2.23 19.66 2.40
C PRO A 42 1.76 18.73 3.52
N ARG A 43 1.40 19.29 4.68
CA ARG A 43 0.96 18.48 5.83
C ARG A 43 -0.22 17.55 5.50
N ALA A 44 -1.13 18.00 4.64
CA ALA A 44 -2.26 17.20 4.19
C ALA A 44 -1.82 15.94 3.42
N ASP A 45 -0.77 16.03 2.61
CA ASP A 45 -0.25 14.91 1.82
C ASP A 45 0.47 13.90 2.72
N LEU A 46 1.16 14.37 3.76
CA LEU A 46 1.73 13.54 4.82
C LEU A 46 0.65 12.78 5.59
N ASP A 47 -0.38 13.49 6.08
CA ASP A 47 -1.48 12.87 6.82
C ASP A 47 -2.22 11.85 5.93
N HIS A 48 -2.40 12.16 4.64
CA HIS A 48 -2.97 11.23 3.66
C HIS A 48 -2.09 9.99 3.45
N ALA A 49 -0.77 10.15 3.31
CA ALA A 49 0.15 9.03 3.16
C ALA A 49 0.15 8.10 4.39
N VAL A 50 0.16 8.67 5.60
CA VAL A 50 0.08 7.89 6.85
C VAL A 50 -1.25 7.14 6.94
N ALA A 51 -2.38 7.80 6.66
CA ALA A 51 -3.69 7.16 6.67
C ALA A 51 -3.77 6.02 5.64
N GLY A 52 -3.20 6.23 4.45
CA GLY A 52 -3.12 5.21 3.40
C GLY A 52 -2.32 3.98 3.82
N LEU A 53 -1.21 4.15 4.53
CA LEU A 53 -0.43 3.04 5.10
C LEU A 53 -1.19 2.26 6.17
N HIS A 54 -1.91 2.94 7.06
CA HIS A 54 -2.77 2.28 8.05
C HIS A 54 -3.90 1.50 7.39
N ALA A 55 -4.50 2.04 6.33
CA ALA A 55 -5.53 1.34 5.57
C ALA A 55 -4.96 0.07 4.90
N LEU A 56 -3.79 0.16 4.26
CA LEU A 56 -3.11 -1.00 3.68
C LEU A 56 -2.77 -2.07 4.73
N TYR A 57 -2.35 -1.66 5.93
CA TYR A 57 -2.09 -2.58 7.03
C TYR A 57 -3.37 -3.31 7.48
N ALA A 58 -4.47 -2.57 7.64
CA ALA A 58 -5.77 -3.16 7.99
C ALA A 58 -6.28 -4.14 6.91
N GLU A 59 -6.05 -3.85 5.62
CA GLU A 59 -6.36 -4.76 4.51
C GLU A 59 -5.55 -6.06 4.54
N LEU A 60 -4.37 -6.08 5.19
CA LEU A 60 -3.53 -7.27 5.30
C LEU A 60 -3.87 -8.13 6.52
N GLU A 61 -4.42 -7.53 7.59
CA GLU A 61 -4.84 -8.26 8.79
C GLU A 61 -6.27 -8.81 8.71
N GLY A 62 -7.11 -8.28 7.82
CA GLY A 62 -8.49 -8.71 7.57
C GLY A 62 -8.61 -9.80 6.51
#